data_AF-A0A6P0DRY0-F1
#
_entry.id   AF-A0A6P0DRY0-F1
#
_cell.length_a   1.000
_cell.length_b   1.000
_cell.length_c   1.000
_cell.angle_alpha   90.00
_cell.angle_beta   90.00
_cell.angle_gamma   90.00
#
_symmetry.space_group_name_H-M   'P 1'
#
loop_
_entity.id
_entity.type
_entity.pdbx_description
1 polymer ?
#
loop_
_entity_poly.entity_id
_entity_poly.type
_entity_poly.pdbx_seq_one_letter_code
_entity_poly.pdbx_strand_id
1 'polypeptide(L)'
;VVTISGIFVFSALIGVLSSGLEEKLDDLRKGRSQVLENDHTIIFNWSPSIFDVISELVIANTSRRRPRIVIMAAKDKVEMEDELADKIENLRNTRIICRSGDPTDLYDINIVNPHTSRSIIVLSPEGDHADSEVIKTVLALVNDPGRRKEPYQIAAEIRDTRNAEVARIVGGKELQLVLADDLISRIVAHSSRQSGLSGVYSELLDFEGCEIYTLEQPELSGKSFGAAVMMYESSTLIGFCDNEG
;
A
#
# COMPACT_ATOMS: atom_id res chain seq x y z
N VAL A 1 53.06 -14.40 31.44
CA VAL A 1 52.30 -15.23 30.46
C VAL A 1 50.80 -15.20 30.78
N VAL A 2 50.36 -15.63 31.97
CA VAL A 2 48.94 -15.66 32.38
C VAL A 2 48.22 -14.31 32.22
N THR A 3 48.82 -13.20 32.64
CA THR A 3 48.21 -11.85 32.51
C THR A 3 48.05 -11.41 31.05
N ILE A 4 49.02 -11.74 30.19
CA ILE A 4 48.98 -11.38 28.76
C ILE A 4 47.91 -12.20 28.04
N SER A 5 47.83 -13.50 28.34
CA SER A 5 46.77 -14.38 27.82
C SER A 5 45.38 -13.94 28.31
N GLY A 6 45.26 -13.53 29.58
CA GLY A 6 44.00 -13.02 30.14
C GLY A 6 43.51 -11.73 29.48
N ILE A 7 44.41 -10.76 29.24
CA ILE A 7 44.08 -9.53 28.51
C ILE A 7 43.64 -9.86 27.08
N PHE A 8 44.31 -10.78 26.39
CA PHE A 8 43.95 -11.16 25.03
C PHE A 8 42.54 -11.77 24.95
N VAL A 9 42.23 -12.71 25.84
CA VAL A 9 40.89 -13.35 25.89
C VAL A 9 39.81 -12.33 26.24
N PHE A 10 40.07 -11.43 27.20
CA PHE A 10 39.11 -10.40 27.60
C PHE A 10 38.85 -9.38 26.49
N SER A 11 39.90 -8.91 25.81
CA SER A 11 39.77 -8.01 24.67
C SER A 11 39.03 -8.66 23.49
N ALA A 12 39.28 -9.94 23.22
CA ALA A 12 38.55 -10.69 22.20
C ALA A 12 37.06 -10.83 22.55
N LEU A 13 36.74 -11.10 23.82
CA LEU A 13 35.36 -11.20 24.29
C LEU A 13 34.61 -9.87 24.19
N ILE A 14 35.25 -8.75 24.57
CA ILE A 14 34.68 -7.41 24.41
C ILE A 14 34.42 -7.13 22.92
N GLY A 15 35.36 -7.49 22.04
CA GLY A 15 35.18 -7.32 20.59
C GLY A 15 33.94 -8.04 20.08
N VAL A 16 33.78 -9.33 20.42
CA VAL A 16 32.60 -10.12 20.03
C VAL A 16 31.31 -9.55 20.62
N LEU A 17 31.31 -9.16 21.89
CA LEU A 17 30.13 -8.57 22.55
C LEU A 17 29.74 -7.22 21.94
N SER A 18 30.72 -6.37 21.63
CA SER A 18 30.47 -5.06 21.01
C SER A 18 29.87 -5.23 19.62
N SER A 19 30.44 -6.11 18.79
CA SER A 19 29.90 -6.38 17.45
C SER A 19 28.49 -6.99 17.50
N GLY A 20 28.22 -7.93 18.40
CA GLY A 20 26.88 -8.50 18.55
C GLY A 20 25.84 -7.50 19.06
N LEU A 21 26.24 -6.55 19.91
CA LEU A 21 25.38 -5.46 20.36
C LEU A 21 25.10 -4.46 19.23
N GLU A 22 26.12 -4.09 18.45
CA GLU A 22 25.97 -3.23 17.27
C GLU A 22 25.03 -3.85 16.24
N GLU A 23 25.15 -5.15 15.95
CA GLU A 23 24.25 -5.88 15.05
C GLU A 23 22.80 -5.85 15.57
N LYS A 24 22.58 -6.07 16.88
CA LYS A 24 21.24 -5.98 17.48
C LYS A 24 20.69 -4.57 17.48
N LEU A 25 21.52 -3.55 17.69
CA LEU A 25 21.13 -2.16 17.57
C LEU A 25 20.79 -1.80 16.12
N ASP A 26 21.51 -2.34 15.16
CA ASP A 26 21.26 -2.16 13.72
C ASP A 26 19.95 -2.85 13.29
N ASP A 27 19.69 -4.07 13.76
CA ASP A 27 18.40 -4.76 13.58
C ASP A 27 17.22 -3.93 14.12
N LEU A 28 17.39 -3.31 15.31
CA LEU A 28 16.39 -2.44 15.92
C LEU A 28 16.22 -1.13 15.14
N ARG A 29 17.32 -0.57 14.61
CA ARG A 29 17.29 0.63 13.75
C ARG A 29 16.56 0.37 12.44
N LYS A 30 16.79 -0.79 11.81
CA LYS A 30 16.09 -1.25 10.60
C LYS A 30 14.62 -1.64 10.86
N GLY A 31 14.23 -1.73 12.13
CA GLY A 31 12.87 -1.98 12.53
C GLY A 31 12.39 -3.40 12.27
N ARG A 32 13.26 -4.43 12.27
CA ARG A 32 12.87 -5.82 11.92
C ARG A 32 11.89 -6.51 12.89
N SER A 33 11.42 -5.79 13.91
CA SER A 33 10.40 -6.28 14.84
C SER A 33 9.02 -6.36 14.18
N GLN A 34 8.34 -7.48 14.45
CA GLN A 34 6.99 -7.72 13.97
C GLN A 34 6.03 -6.58 14.39
N VAL A 35 5.18 -6.19 13.45
CA VAL A 35 4.14 -5.19 13.63
C VAL A 35 2.92 -5.83 14.26
N LEU A 36 2.55 -5.37 15.46
CA LEU A 36 1.42 -5.88 16.24
C LEU A 36 0.18 -5.01 16.06
N GLU A 37 -0.18 -4.75 14.81
CA GLU A 37 -1.39 -3.98 14.46
C GLU A 37 -2.48 -4.89 13.89
N ASN A 38 -3.73 -4.40 13.94
CA ASN A 38 -4.90 -5.06 13.36
C ASN A 38 -5.71 -4.00 12.60
N ASP A 39 -6.39 -4.41 11.53
CA ASP A 39 -7.17 -3.50 10.69
C ASP A 39 -6.31 -2.31 10.20
N HIS A 40 -5.05 -2.57 9.86
CA HIS A 40 -4.13 -1.61 9.23
C HIS A 40 -4.12 -1.77 7.71
N THR A 41 -3.73 -0.71 7.01
CA THR A 41 -3.39 -0.77 5.59
C THR A 41 -1.90 -0.96 5.46
N ILE A 42 -1.47 -1.90 4.63
CA ILE A 42 -0.06 -2.11 4.30
C ILE A 42 0.24 -1.45 2.97
N ILE A 43 1.38 -0.78 2.86
CA ILE A 43 1.94 -0.29 1.61
C ILE A 43 3.29 -0.98 1.41
N PHE A 44 3.43 -1.72 0.31
CA PHE A 44 4.69 -2.31 -0.12
C PHE A 44 5.35 -1.47 -1.21
N ASN A 45 6.67 -1.54 -1.24
CA ASN A 45 7.58 -0.78 -2.10
C ASN A 45 7.59 0.72 -1.75
N TRP A 46 8.51 1.45 -2.38
CA TRP A 46 8.66 2.90 -2.22
C TRP A 46 8.70 3.57 -3.58
N SER A 47 7.93 4.64 -3.73
CA SER A 47 7.87 5.49 -4.92
C SER A 47 7.47 6.92 -4.50
N PRO A 48 7.74 7.94 -5.33
CA PRO A 48 7.28 9.30 -5.04
C PRO A 48 5.76 9.43 -4.89
N SER A 49 4.97 8.55 -5.49
CA SER A 49 3.49 8.56 -5.35
C SER A 49 3.01 8.19 -3.95
N ILE A 50 3.87 7.64 -3.08
CA ILE A 50 3.49 7.25 -1.72
C ILE A 50 2.98 8.43 -0.88
N PHE A 51 3.49 9.65 -1.10
CA PHE A 51 3.10 10.83 -0.33
C PHE A 51 1.65 11.24 -0.63
N ASP A 52 1.27 11.20 -1.90
CA ASP A 52 -0.10 11.47 -2.34
C ASP A 52 -1.04 10.38 -1.80
N VAL A 53 -0.68 9.11 -1.99
CA VAL A 53 -1.46 7.96 -1.48
C VAL A 53 -1.69 8.04 0.02
N ILE A 54 -0.67 8.38 0.80
CA ILE A 54 -0.82 8.52 2.26
C ILE A 54 -1.69 9.72 2.62
N SER A 55 -1.54 10.86 1.93
CA SER A 55 -2.34 12.06 2.18
C SER A 55 -3.83 11.77 1.98
N GLU A 56 -4.17 11.09 0.89
CA GLU A 56 -5.54 10.65 0.62
C GLU A 56 -6.05 9.64 1.65
N LEU A 57 -5.23 8.64 1.99
CA LEU A 57 -5.60 7.66 3.02
C LEU A 57 -5.80 8.32 4.38
N VAL A 58 -5.05 9.35 4.74
CA VAL A 58 -5.22 10.09 6.00
C VAL A 58 -6.58 10.76 6.05
N ILE A 59 -7.02 11.37 4.94
CA ILE A 59 -8.35 11.98 4.84
C ILE A 59 -9.43 10.92 5.00
N ALA A 60 -9.38 9.85 4.20
CA ALA A 60 -10.32 8.73 4.25
C ALA A 60 -10.40 8.06 5.63
N ASN A 61 -9.28 8.02 6.36
CA ASN A 61 -9.17 7.44 7.69
C ASN A 61 -9.74 8.31 8.82
N THR A 62 -10.16 9.55 8.55
CA THR A 62 -10.74 10.47 9.57
C THR A 62 -11.97 9.86 10.25
N SER A 63 -12.76 9.06 9.53
CA SER A 63 -13.94 8.36 10.05
C SER A 63 -13.61 7.16 10.97
N ARG A 64 -12.33 6.76 11.06
CA ARG A 64 -11.88 5.55 11.76
C ARG A 64 -11.28 5.90 13.14
N ARG A 65 -11.45 5.03 14.13
CA ARG A 65 -11.05 5.35 15.52
C ARG A 65 -9.53 5.37 15.75
N ARG A 66 -8.76 4.50 15.09
CA ARG A 66 -7.30 4.34 15.25
C ARG A 66 -6.63 3.81 13.97
N PRO A 67 -6.71 4.53 12.85
CA PRO A 67 -6.19 4.08 11.56
C PRO A 67 -4.67 3.97 11.53
N ARG A 68 -4.14 2.85 11.05
CA ARG A 68 -2.69 2.59 10.96
C ARG A 68 -2.30 2.27 9.53
N ILE A 69 -1.21 2.87 9.09
CA ILE A 69 -0.57 2.60 7.80
C ILE A 69 0.81 2.01 8.11
N VAL A 70 1.10 0.85 7.56
CA VAL A 70 2.37 0.16 7.72
C VAL A 70 3.05 0.12 6.37
N ILE A 71 4.29 0.62 6.30
CA ILE A 71 5.04 0.72 5.05
C ILE A 71 6.23 -0.23 5.13
N MET A 72 6.42 -1.05 4.10
CA MET A 72 7.62 -1.87 3.94
C MET A 72 8.24 -1.70 2.57
N ALA A 73 9.53 -1.35 2.56
CA ALA A 73 10.32 -1.20 1.36
C ALA A 73 11.80 -1.53 1.63
N ALA A 74 12.57 -1.73 0.56
CA ALA A 74 14.02 -1.91 0.66
C ALA A 74 14.76 -0.67 1.22
N LYS A 75 14.09 0.48 1.22
CA LYS A 75 14.60 1.75 1.75
C LYS A 75 14.84 1.70 3.25
N ASP A 76 15.80 2.47 3.76
CA ASP A 76 16.08 2.53 5.19
C ASP A 76 14.89 3.14 5.96
N LYS A 77 14.62 2.59 7.14
CA LYS A 77 13.47 2.97 7.96
C LYS A 77 13.54 4.44 8.37
N VAL A 78 14.72 4.92 8.78
CA VAL A 78 14.88 6.30 9.25
C VAL A 78 14.71 7.24 8.07
N GLU A 79 15.29 6.90 6.92
CA GLU A 79 15.13 7.68 5.68
C GLU A 79 13.66 7.79 5.24
N MET A 80 12.90 6.69 5.32
CA MET A 80 11.45 6.72 5.06
C MET A 80 10.70 7.60 6.07
N GLU A 81 11.01 7.48 7.36
CA GLU A 81 10.37 8.27 8.42
C GLU A 81 10.65 9.78 8.25
N ASP A 82 11.88 10.15 7.91
CA ASP A 82 12.30 11.53 7.66
C ASP A 82 11.60 12.11 6.42
N GLU A 83 11.58 11.39 5.29
CA GLU A 83 10.91 11.88 4.07
C GLU A 83 9.40 12.07 4.24
N LEU A 84 8.75 11.19 5.02
CA LEU A 84 7.33 11.32 5.34
C LEU A 84 7.07 12.54 6.23
N ALA A 85 7.93 12.77 7.23
CA ALA A 85 7.81 13.92 8.11
C ALA A 85 8.02 15.25 7.36
N ASP A 86 8.91 15.26 6.37
CA ASP A 86 9.21 16.45 5.57
C ASP A 86 8.09 16.79 4.57
N LYS A 87 7.41 15.78 4.00
CA LYS A 87 6.43 15.97 2.93
C LYS A 87 4.97 15.93 3.37
N ILE A 88 4.67 15.30 4.51
CA ILE A 88 3.29 15.12 4.98
C ILE A 88 3.08 15.95 6.25
N GLU A 89 2.42 17.10 6.10
CA GLU A 89 2.27 18.06 7.19
C GLU A 89 1.34 17.57 8.32
N ASN A 90 0.28 16.82 7.98
CA ASN A 90 -0.77 16.46 8.94
C ASN A 90 -1.30 15.03 8.76
N LEU A 91 -0.99 14.17 9.73
CA LEU A 91 -1.48 12.78 9.77
C LEU A 91 -2.84 12.61 10.46
N ARG A 92 -3.44 13.69 10.99
CA ARG A 92 -4.70 13.67 11.75
C ARG A 92 -4.68 12.60 12.85
N ASN A 93 -5.58 11.61 12.79
CA ASN A 93 -5.68 10.46 13.70
C ASN A 93 -4.90 9.22 13.24
N THR A 94 -4.21 9.31 12.10
CA THR A 94 -3.46 8.22 11.46
C THR A 94 -2.05 8.14 12.03
N ARG A 95 -1.57 6.91 12.20
CA ARG A 95 -0.18 6.64 12.59
C ARG A 95 0.48 5.79 11.51
N ILE A 96 1.67 6.21 11.10
CA ILE A 96 2.49 5.49 10.13
C ILE A 96 3.56 4.68 10.88
N ILE A 97 3.86 3.48 10.37
CA ILE A 97 4.90 2.58 10.89
C ILE A 97 5.74 2.11 9.70
N CYS A 98 7.01 2.53 9.66
CA CYS A 98 7.94 2.13 8.59
C CYS A 98 8.76 0.90 8.98
N ARG A 99 9.04 0.03 8.01
CA ARG A 99 9.84 -1.19 8.15
C ARG A 99 10.74 -1.35 6.93
N SER A 100 12.03 -1.53 7.15
CA SER A 100 12.92 -1.95 6.06
C SER A 100 12.82 -3.45 5.86
N GLY A 101 12.71 -3.88 4.60
CA GLY A 101 12.67 -5.29 4.23
C GLY A 101 12.45 -5.46 2.73
N ASP A 102 12.60 -6.70 2.24
CA ASP A 102 12.34 -7.07 0.86
C ASP A 102 10.86 -7.50 0.69
N PRO A 103 10.04 -6.75 -0.05
CA PRO A 103 8.64 -7.11 -0.28
C PRO A 103 8.43 -8.38 -1.12
N THR A 104 9.50 -8.98 -1.63
CA THR A 104 9.46 -10.27 -2.35
C THR A 104 9.87 -11.46 -1.47
N ASP A 105 10.33 -11.21 -0.24
CA ASP A 105 10.70 -12.22 0.73
C ASP A 105 9.56 -12.49 1.73
N LEU A 106 9.22 -13.78 1.91
CA LEU A 106 8.12 -14.19 2.78
C LEU A 106 8.37 -13.87 4.26
N TYR A 107 9.62 -13.92 4.72
CA TYR A 107 9.93 -13.62 6.12
C TYR A 107 9.72 -12.13 6.39
N ASP A 108 10.22 -11.26 5.51
CA ASP A 108 10.06 -9.82 5.63
C ASP A 108 8.59 -9.40 5.48
N ILE A 109 7.83 -9.94 4.52
CA ILE A 109 6.37 -9.71 4.42
C ILE A 109 5.67 -9.99 5.76
N ASN A 110 6.05 -11.06 6.46
CA ASN A 110 5.42 -11.43 7.73
C ASN A 110 5.75 -10.47 8.89
N ILE A 111 6.79 -9.64 8.77
CA ILE A 111 7.11 -8.57 9.73
C ILE A 111 5.97 -7.55 9.76
N VAL A 112 5.35 -7.20 8.64
CA VAL A 112 4.26 -6.22 8.58
C VAL A 112 2.88 -6.79 8.89
N ASN A 113 2.81 -8.08 9.24
CA ASN A 113 1.60 -8.77 9.67
C ASN A 113 0.42 -8.62 8.69
N PRO A 114 0.53 -9.17 7.46
CA PRO A 114 -0.56 -9.12 6.48
C PRO A 114 -1.81 -9.88 6.94
N HIS A 115 -1.69 -10.86 7.82
CA HIS A 115 -2.83 -11.68 8.26
C HIS A 115 -3.97 -10.87 8.88
N THR A 116 -3.65 -9.79 9.59
CA THR A 116 -4.64 -8.94 10.27
C THR A 116 -4.87 -7.61 9.56
N SER A 117 -4.29 -7.42 8.37
CA SER A 117 -4.46 -6.20 7.58
C SER A 117 -5.86 -6.15 6.95
N ARG A 118 -6.33 -4.92 6.75
CA ARG A 118 -7.56 -4.64 6.03
C ARG A 118 -7.34 -4.67 4.52
N SER A 119 -6.30 -3.98 4.09
CA SER A 119 -5.96 -3.81 2.68
C SER A 119 -4.46 -3.72 2.50
N ILE A 120 -4.01 -4.05 1.30
CA ILE A 120 -2.61 -4.03 0.88
C ILE A 120 -2.52 -3.23 -0.40
N ILE A 121 -1.59 -2.28 -0.45
CA ILE A 121 -1.26 -1.48 -1.62
C ILE A 121 0.16 -1.86 -2.01
N VAL A 122 0.40 -2.21 -3.27
CA VAL A 122 1.73 -2.50 -3.81
C VAL A 122 2.05 -1.43 -4.85
N LEU A 123 2.93 -0.49 -4.49
CA LEU A 123 3.33 0.60 -5.38
C LEU A 123 4.34 0.11 -6.40
N SER A 124 4.36 0.73 -7.58
CA SER A 124 5.41 0.48 -8.56
C SER A 124 6.68 1.21 -8.11
N PRO A 125 7.77 0.49 -7.76
CA PRO A 125 9.02 1.12 -7.40
C PRO A 125 9.66 1.81 -8.63
N GLU A 126 10.75 2.53 -8.41
CA GLU A 126 11.55 3.10 -9.49
C GLU A 126 12.49 2.04 -10.10
N GLY A 127 12.72 2.13 -11.41
CA GLY A 127 13.69 1.29 -12.13
C GLY A 127 13.08 0.43 -13.25
N ASP A 128 13.96 -0.24 -14.00
CA ASP A 128 13.63 -0.93 -15.26
C ASP A 128 12.80 -2.23 -15.07
N HIS A 129 12.67 -2.72 -13.83
CA HIS A 129 12.00 -3.97 -13.49
C HIS A 129 10.86 -3.80 -12.49
N ALA A 130 10.31 -2.59 -12.38
CA ALA A 130 9.30 -2.24 -11.38
C ALA A 130 8.08 -3.17 -11.37
N ASP A 131 7.48 -3.43 -12.54
CA ASP A 131 6.32 -4.33 -12.65
C ASP A 131 6.66 -5.77 -12.21
N SER A 132 7.89 -6.23 -12.47
CA SER A 132 8.31 -7.57 -12.04
C SER A 132 8.42 -7.68 -10.53
N GLU A 133 8.88 -6.61 -9.86
CA GLU A 133 8.91 -6.54 -8.40
C GLU A 133 7.49 -6.53 -7.81
N VAL A 134 6.60 -5.71 -8.37
CA VAL A 134 5.17 -5.70 -7.99
C VAL A 134 4.55 -7.10 -8.12
N ILE A 135 4.73 -7.76 -9.26
CA ILE A 135 4.19 -9.11 -9.50
C ILE A 135 4.77 -10.13 -8.50
N LYS A 136 6.06 -10.06 -8.19
CA LYS A 136 6.69 -10.93 -7.19
C LYS A 136 6.14 -10.71 -5.79
N THR A 137 5.95 -9.45 -5.38
CA THR A 137 5.32 -9.10 -4.09
C THR A 137 3.91 -9.66 -4.00
N VAL A 138 3.09 -9.49 -5.05
CA VAL A 138 1.74 -10.06 -5.09
C VAL A 138 1.79 -11.59 -5.06
N LEU A 139 2.70 -12.22 -5.79
CA LEU A 139 2.89 -13.67 -5.78
C LEU A 139 3.23 -14.18 -4.38
N ALA A 140 4.15 -13.50 -3.69
CA ALA A 140 4.57 -13.84 -2.34
C ALA A 140 3.40 -13.73 -1.34
N LEU A 141 2.60 -12.66 -1.43
CA LEU A 141 1.40 -12.50 -0.61
C LEU A 141 0.35 -13.59 -0.85
N VAL A 142 0.05 -13.88 -2.11
CA VAL A 142 -1.05 -14.79 -2.47
C VAL A 142 -0.67 -16.26 -2.26
N ASN A 143 0.61 -16.61 -2.42
CA ASN A 143 1.12 -17.99 -2.28
C ASN A 143 1.91 -18.26 -1.00
N ASP A 144 1.92 -17.35 -0.02
CA ASP A 144 2.54 -17.62 1.29
C ASP A 144 1.85 -18.85 1.94
N PRO A 145 2.57 -19.94 2.24
CA PRO A 145 2.00 -21.12 2.90
C PRO A 145 1.37 -20.84 4.27
N GLY A 146 1.81 -19.79 4.96
CA GLY A 146 1.32 -19.36 6.27
C GLY A 146 0.15 -18.39 6.21
N ARG A 147 -0.29 -17.95 5.02
CA ARG A 147 -1.33 -16.90 4.88
C ARG A 147 -2.65 -17.25 5.55
N ARG A 148 -3.43 -16.22 5.83
CA ARG A 148 -4.83 -16.41 6.29
C ARG A 148 -5.69 -17.00 5.17
N LYS A 149 -6.78 -17.68 5.55
CA LYS A 149 -7.70 -18.31 4.58
C LYS A 149 -8.49 -17.28 3.77
N GLU A 150 -8.82 -16.17 4.40
CA GLU A 150 -9.56 -15.09 3.78
C GLU A 150 -8.70 -14.37 2.73
N PRO A 151 -9.25 -14.07 1.55
CA PRO A 151 -8.59 -13.24 0.55
C PRO A 151 -8.04 -11.93 1.13
N TYR A 152 -6.90 -11.50 0.60
CA TYR A 152 -6.42 -10.15 0.76
C TYR A 152 -7.17 -9.22 -0.20
N GLN A 153 -7.23 -7.94 0.17
CA GLN A 153 -7.66 -6.87 -0.73
C GLN A 153 -6.41 -6.15 -1.21
N ILE A 154 -5.92 -6.51 -2.39
CA ILE A 154 -4.66 -6.02 -2.94
C ILE A 154 -4.96 -5.04 -4.06
N ALA A 155 -4.50 -3.80 -3.93
CA ALA A 155 -4.39 -2.86 -5.04
C ALA A 155 -2.92 -2.78 -5.47
N ALA A 156 -2.61 -3.00 -6.75
CA ALA A 156 -1.24 -2.90 -7.23
C ALA A 156 -1.13 -2.02 -8.47
N GLU A 157 -0.09 -1.20 -8.50
CA GLU A 157 0.25 -0.37 -9.64
C GLU A 157 1.10 -1.16 -10.63
N ILE A 158 0.70 -1.16 -11.91
CA ILE A 158 1.48 -1.72 -13.02
C ILE A 158 1.59 -0.65 -14.10
N ARG A 159 2.80 -0.39 -14.59
CA ARG A 159 3.06 0.65 -15.60
C ARG A 159 2.88 0.10 -17.00
N ASP A 160 3.45 -1.06 -17.29
CA ASP A 160 3.35 -1.67 -18.61
C ASP A 160 2.14 -2.59 -18.70
N THR A 161 1.17 -2.19 -19.53
CA THR A 161 -0.04 -2.98 -19.81
C THR A 161 0.25 -4.42 -20.28
N ARG A 162 1.41 -4.69 -20.88
CA ARG A 162 1.84 -6.04 -21.28
C ARG A 162 2.02 -6.99 -20.09
N ASN A 163 2.35 -6.45 -18.92
CA ASN A 163 2.53 -7.22 -17.68
C ASN A 163 1.22 -7.42 -16.91
N ALA A 164 0.16 -6.70 -17.27
CA ALA A 164 -1.12 -6.73 -16.55
C ALA A 164 -1.79 -8.12 -16.56
N GLU A 165 -1.66 -8.87 -17.65
CA GLU A 165 -2.21 -10.24 -17.72
C GLU A 165 -1.50 -11.19 -16.75
N VAL A 166 -0.17 -11.14 -16.69
CA VAL A 166 0.62 -11.94 -15.76
C VAL A 166 0.25 -11.59 -14.31
N ALA A 167 0.15 -10.30 -14.00
CA ALA A 167 -0.26 -9.85 -12.68
C ALA A 167 -1.66 -10.36 -12.29
N ARG A 168 -2.63 -10.34 -13.22
CA ARG A 168 -3.98 -10.90 -12.99
C ARG A 168 -3.96 -12.41 -12.76
N ILE A 169 -3.14 -13.16 -13.50
CA ILE A 169 -3.00 -14.62 -13.29
C ILE A 169 -2.45 -14.90 -11.89
N VAL A 170 -1.47 -14.11 -11.45
CA VAL A 170 -0.83 -14.26 -10.14
C VAL A 170 -1.75 -13.87 -8.99
N GLY A 171 -2.37 -12.69 -9.07
CA GLY A 171 -3.20 -12.15 -8.00
C GLY A 171 -4.64 -12.67 -7.97
N GLY A 172 -5.12 -13.22 -9.09
CA GLY A 172 -6.48 -13.75 -9.21
C GLY A 172 -7.55 -12.72 -8.82
N LYS A 173 -8.52 -13.15 -8.02
CA LYS A 173 -9.63 -12.31 -7.53
C LYS A 173 -9.25 -11.37 -6.39
N GLU A 174 -8.04 -11.51 -5.84
CA GLU A 174 -7.56 -10.72 -4.70
C GLU A 174 -6.92 -9.40 -5.13
N LEU A 175 -6.63 -9.28 -6.43
CA LEU A 175 -5.84 -8.20 -7.00
C LEU A 175 -6.69 -7.29 -7.89
N GLN A 176 -6.77 -6.04 -7.49
CA GLN A 176 -7.18 -4.93 -8.34
C GLN A 176 -5.94 -4.25 -8.92
N LEU A 177 -5.84 -4.18 -10.25
CA LEU A 177 -4.74 -3.47 -10.91
C LEU A 177 -5.09 -2.00 -11.15
N VAL A 178 -4.10 -1.15 -10.94
CA VAL A 178 -4.08 0.26 -11.35
C VAL A 178 -3.06 0.40 -12.47
N LEU A 179 -3.55 0.58 -13.70
CA LEU A 179 -2.72 0.79 -14.88
C LEU A 179 -2.48 2.29 -15.07
N ALA A 180 -1.57 2.86 -14.29
CA ALA A 180 -1.40 4.30 -14.18
C ALA A 180 -1.16 4.99 -15.53
N ASP A 181 -0.20 4.49 -16.33
CA ASP A 181 0.15 5.08 -17.62
C ASP A 181 -0.98 4.97 -18.65
N ASP A 182 -1.73 3.86 -18.66
CA ASP A 182 -2.91 3.69 -19.54
C ASP A 182 -4.04 4.65 -19.14
N LEU A 183 -4.30 4.78 -17.83
CA LEU A 183 -5.33 5.67 -17.30
C LEU A 183 -5.01 7.14 -17.63
N ILE A 184 -3.78 7.58 -17.38
CA ILE A 184 -3.31 8.93 -17.71
C ILE A 184 -3.43 9.17 -19.22
N SER A 185 -2.99 8.23 -20.04
CA SER A 185 -3.08 8.33 -21.51
C SER A 185 -4.52 8.51 -21.99
N ARG A 186 -5.47 7.77 -21.40
CA ARG A 186 -6.91 7.91 -21.70
C ARG A 186 -7.45 9.26 -21.26
N ILE A 187 -7.12 9.70 -20.05
CA ILE A 187 -7.54 11.02 -19.54
C ILE A 187 -7.05 12.13 -20.49
N VAL A 188 -5.76 12.10 -20.88
CA VAL A 188 -5.19 13.08 -21.82
C VAL A 188 -5.89 13.04 -23.18
N ALA A 189 -6.14 11.85 -23.73
CA ALA A 189 -6.85 11.71 -25.00
C ALA A 189 -8.29 12.24 -24.92
N HIS A 190 -8.97 12.00 -23.80
CA HIS A 190 -10.34 12.46 -23.55
C HIS A 190 -10.39 13.99 -23.39
N SER A 191 -9.51 14.56 -22.57
CA SER A 191 -9.42 16.01 -22.34
C SER A 191 -8.99 16.77 -23.60
N SER A 192 -8.20 16.16 -24.48
CA SER A 192 -7.84 16.75 -25.77
C SER A 192 -9.03 16.84 -26.73
N ARG A 193 -10.04 15.98 -26.56
CA ARG A 193 -11.25 15.95 -27.41
C ARG A 193 -12.39 16.79 -26.85
N GLN A 194 -12.46 16.96 -25.54
CA GLN A 194 -13.51 17.70 -24.88
C GLN A 194 -12.93 18.65 -23.82
N SER A 195 -13.06 19.94 -24.09
CA SER A 195 -12.67 20.99 -23.15
C SER A 195 -13.43 20.83 -21.83
N GLY A 196 -12.73 21.02 -20.71
CA GLY A 196 -13.29 20.92 -19.35
C GLY A 196 -13.31 19.50 -18.77
N LEU A 197 -13.09 18.45 -19.59
CA LEU A 197 -13.13 17.07 -19.09
C LEU A 197 -11.95 16.72 -18.18
N SER A 198 -10.81 17.41 -18.33
CA SER A 198 -9.69 17.29 -17.37
C SER A 198 -10.12 17.72 -15.96
N GLY A 199 -10.89 18.80 -15.83
CA GLY A 199 -11.41 19.26 -14.54
C GLY A 199 -12.38 18.26 -13.91
N VAL A 200 -13.22 17.62 -14.73
CA VAL A 200 -14.11 16.55 -14.26
C VAL A 200 -13.31 15.35 -13.76
N TYR A 201 -12.26 14.92 -14.48
CA TYR A 201 -11.41 13.83 -14.00
C TYR A 201 -10.65 14.19 -12.73
N SER A 202 -10.15 15.42 -12.60
CA SER A 202 -9.51 15.89 -11.38
C SER A 202 -10.48 15.83 -10.20
N GLU A 203 -11.70 16.38 -10.34
CA GLU A 203 -12.71 16.37 -9.27
C GLU A 203 -13.15 14.94 -8.88
N LEU A 204 -13.32 14.04 -9.86
CA LEU A 204 -13.75 12.66 -9.57
C LEU A 204 -12.65 11.76 -8.98
N LEU A 205 -11.38 12.13 -9.17
CA LEU A 205 -10.23 11.37 -8.66
C LEU A 205 -9.65 11.97 -7.37
N ASP A 206 -10.05 13.18 -7.01
CA ASP A 206 -9.76 13.81 -5.73
C ASP A 206 -10.66 13.21 -4.63
N PHE A 207 -10.18 13.15 -3.39
CA PHE A 207 -11.03 12.82 -2.24
C PHE A 207 -11.78 14.03 -1.69
N GLU A 208 -11.45 15.24 -2.12
CA GLU A 208 -12.26 16.42 -1.80
C GLU A 208 -13.37 16.62 -2.84
N GLY A 209 -14.57 16.98 -2.37
CA GLY A 209 -15.70 17.33 -3.24
C GLY A 209 -16.60 16.14 -3.61
N CYS A 210 -16.64 15.78 -4.89
CA CYS A 210 -17.57 14.79 -5.42
C CYS A 210 -17.04 13.35 -5.35
N GLU A 211 -17.45 12.61 -4.31
CA GLU A 211 -17.01 11.22 -4.11
C GLU A 211 -17.94 10.17 -4.78
N ILE A 212 -17.35 9.01 -5.13
CA ILE A 212 -18.08 7.85 -5.66
C ILE A 212 -18.24 6.79 -4.56
N TYR A 213 -19.50 6.40 -4.30
CA TYR A 213 -19.84 5.35 -3.34
C TYR A 213 -20.55 4.19 -4.01
N THR A 214 -20.25 2.98 -3.54
CA THR A 214 -20.99 1.76 -3.87
C THR A 214 -21.77 1.33 -2.63
N LEU A 215 -23.10 1.30 -2.72
CA LEU A 215 -24.00 1.02 -1.61
C LEU A 215 -25.12 0.07 -2.07
N GLU A 216 -25.55 -0.83 -1.20
CA GLU A 216 -26.77 -1.60 -1.45
C GLU A 216 -27.99 -0.66 -1.43
N GLN A 217 -28.86 -0.78 -2.44
CA GLN A 217 -30.05 0.06 -2.59
C GLN A 217 -31.30 -0.79 -2.89
N PRO A 218 -31.87 -1.50 -1.88
CA PRO A 218 -33.03 -2.38 -2.08
C PRO A 218 -34.27 -1.66 -2.63
N GLU A 219 -34.42 -0.37 -2.31
CA GLU A 219 -35.55 0.47 -2.72
C GLU A 219 -35.60 0.73 -4.23
N LEU A 220 -34.48 0.52 -4.93
CA LEU A 220 -34.41 0.65 -6.39
C LEU A 220 -34.86 -0.62 -7.13
N SER A 221 -35.07 -1.72 -6.41
CA SER A 221 -35.43 -3.01 -7.01
C SER A 221 -36.72 -2.91 -7.84
N GLY A 222 -36.67 -3.42 -9.07
CA GLY A 222 -37.79 -3.39 -10.03
C GLY A 222 -38.04 -2.04 -10.70
N LYS A 223 -37.27 -0.98 -10.39
CA LYS A 223 -37.36 0.31 -11.06
C LYS A 223 -36.45 0.37 -12.28
N SER A 224 -36.80 1.19 -13.26
CA SER A 224 -35.88 1.52 -14.35
C SER A 224 -34.76 2.43 -13.84
N PHE A 225 -33.58 2.37 -14.47
CA PHE A 225 -32.45 3.23 -14.13
C PHE A 225 -32.82 4.72 -14.20
N GLY A 226 -33.58 5.13 -15.23
CA GLY A 226 -34.05 6.52 -15.35
C GLY A 226 -34.98 6.95 -14.21
N ALA A 227 -35.83 6.07 -13.70
CA ALA A 227 -36.65 6.38 -12.53
C ALA A 227 -35.80 6.46 -11.25
N ALA A 228 -34.81 5.57 -11.12
CA ALA A 228 -33.88 5.53 -9.99
C ALA A 228 -33.02 6.80 -9.88
N VAL A 229 -32.51 7.32 -11.01
CA VAL A 229 -31.73 8.57 -11.04
C VAL A 229 -32.52 9.75 -10.44
N MET A 230 -33.84 9.79 -10.67
CA MET A 230 -34.71 10.87 -10.19
C MET A 230 -35.12 10.72 -8.72
N MET A 231 -34.69 9.65 -8.04
CA MET A 231 -35.03 9.41 -6.62
C MET A 231 -34.04 10.06 -5.65
N TYR A 232 -32.90 10.56 -6.13
CA TYR A 232 -31.87 11.18 -5.30
C TYR A 232 -31.87 12.70 -5.49
N GLU A 233 -31.91 13.45 -4.39
CA GLU A 233 -31.89 14.92 -4.43
C GLU A 233 -30.47 15.50 -4.42
N SER A 234 -29.53 14.86 -3.72
CA SER A 234 -28.16 15.35 -3.49
C SER A 234 -27.06 14.44 -4.05
N SER A 235 -27.43 13.38 -4.76
CA SER A 235 -26.50 12.45 -5.39
C SER A 235 -27.00 12.01 -6.76
N THR A 236 -26.13 11.43 -7.57
CA THR A 236 -26.47 10.93 -8.91
C THR A 236 -26.02 9.50 -9.05
N LEU A 237 -26.92 8.63 -9.51
CA LEU A 237 -26.55 7.28 -9.90
C LEU A 237 -25.73 7.31 -11.19
N ILE A 238 -24.53 6.76 -11.14
CA ILE A 238 -23.64 6.62 -12.30
C ILE A 238 -23.60 5.20 -12.85
N GLY A 239 -24.11 4.21 -12.11
CA GLY A 239 -24.14 2.81 -12.51
C GLY A 239 -24.76 1.90 -11.45
N PHE A 240 -24.78 0.61 -11.73
CA PHE A 240 -25.08 -0.45 -10.77
C PHE A 240 -24.18 -1.65 -11.09
N CYS A 241 -23.83 -2.41 -10.06
CA CYS A 241 -23.06 -3.65 -10.16
C CYS A 241 -23.80 -4.74 -9.37
N ASP A 242 -23.48 -6.00 -9.63
CA ASP A 242 -23.92 -7.08 -8.76
C ASP A 242 -22.92 -7.29 -7.61
N ASN A 243 -23.10 -8.35 -6.82
CA ASN A 243 -22.21 -8.64 -5.70
C ASN A 243 -20.82 -9.14 -6.13
N GLU A 244 -20.63 -9.48 -7.41
CA GLU A 244 -19.34 -9.87 -7.98
C GLU A 244 -18.57 -8.66 -8.55
N GLY A 245 -19.22 -7.49 -8.68
CA GLY A 245 -18.67 -6.26 -9.24
C GLY A 245 -19.02 -6.08 -10.70
#